data_AF-A0A7V2TBD8-F1
#
_entry.id   AF-A0A7V2TBD8-F1
#
_cell.length_a   1.000
_cell.length_b   1.000
_cell.length_c   1.000
_cell.angle_alpha   90.00
_cell.angle_beta   90.00
_cell.angle_gamma   90.00
#
_symmetry.space_group_name_H-M   'P 1'
#
loop_
_entity.id
_entity.type
_entity.pdbx_description
1 polymer ?
#
loop_
_entity_poly.entity_id
_entity_poly.type
_entity_poly.pdbx_seq_one_letter_code
_entity_poly.pdbx_strand_id
1 'polypeptide(L)'
;MLEGVMLLWFLLTAASVAFVAVDVGRTPESPVLKWGFLLLTLYTGPIGAFLYVLGCREPLPGLHERYVAVRWRQVLGSTMHCVAGDGVGILAGAALGGLLALSPGLDIALEYLLGFGFGWSIFQALFMRDSLGGSYP
;
A
#
# COMPACT_ATOMS: atom_id res chain seq x y z
N MET A 1 19.70 -20.98 10.75
CA MET A 1 18.29 -20.77 11.15
C MET A 1 17.71 -19.48 10.57
N LEU A 2 18.34 -18.31 10.78
CA LEU A 2 17.88 -17.02 10.23
C LEU A 2 17.70 -17.06 8.69
N GLU A 3 18.64 -17.64 7.96
CA GLU A 3 18.54 -17.77 6.49
C GLU A 3 17.30 -18.55 6.04
N GLY A 4 16.99 -19.68 6.69
CA GLY A 4 15.79 -20.46 6.38
C GLY A 4 14.50 -19.71 6.68
N VAL A 5 14.46 -18.94 7.79
CA VAL A 5 13.31 -18.10 8.14
C VAL A 5 13.13 -16.97 7.13
N MET A 6 14.21 -16.30 6.72
CA MET A 6 14.15 -15.24 5.70
C MET A 6 13.72 -15.80 4.34
N LEU A 7 14.28 -16.95 3.92
CA LEU A 7 13.90 -17.61 2.67
C LEU A 7 12.41 -17.96 2.67
N LEU A 8 11.91 -18.56 3.76
CA LEU A 8 10.48 -18.85 3.91
C LEU A 8 9.64 -17.57 3.82
N TRP A 9 10.05 -16.51 4.53
CA TRP A 9 9.36 -15.22 4.50
C TRP A 9 9.29 -14.62 3.09
N PHE A 10 10.39 -14.67 2.33
CA PHE A 10 10.42 -14.17 0.95
C PHE A 10 9.55 -15.01 0.00
N LEU A 11 9.56 -16.34 0.14
CA LEU A 11 8.69 -17.21 -0.65
C LEU A 11 7.20 -16.92 -0.37
N LEU A 12 6.84 -16.78 0.90
CA LEU A 12 5.48 -16.43 1.31
C LEU A 12 5.08 -15.02 0.84
N THR A 13 6.01 -14.06 0.89
CA THR A 13 5.80 -12.70 0.37
C THR A 13 5.57 -12.73 -1.14
N ALA A 14 6.41 -13.42 -1.90
CA ALA A 14 6.25 -13.55 -3.35
C ALA A 14 4.91 -14.19 -3.73
N ALA A 15 4.52 -15.27 -3.03
CA ALA A 15 3.22 -15.92 -3.23
C ALA A 15 2.04 -14.98 -2.89
N SER A 16 2.16 -14.22 -1.81
CA SER A 16 1.15 -13.24 -1.36
C SER A 16 0.97 -12.11 -2.37
N VAL A 17 2.08 -11.54 -2.87
CA VAL A 17 2.06 -10.51 -3.91
C VAL A 17 1.44 -11.04 -5.19
N ALA A 18 1.83 -12.24 -5.63
CA ALA A 18 1.26 -12.86 -6.83
C ALA A 18 -0.25 -13.07 -6.70
N PHE A 19 -0.71 -13.56 -5.54
CA PHE A 19 -2.13 -13.71 -5.23
C PHE A 19 -2.88 -12.36 -5.31
N VAL A 20 -2.41 -11.34 -4.58
CA VAL A 20 -3.07 -10.03 -4.54
C VAL A 20 -3.07 -9.37 -5.91
N ALA A 21 -1.96 -9.41 -6.66
CA ALA A 21 -1.85 -8.82 -7.99
C ALA A 21 -2.89 -9.41 -8.98
N VAL A 22 -3.18 -10.71 -8.87
CA VAL A 22 -4.16 -11.39 -9.72
C VAL A 22 -5.59 -11.15 -9.24
N ASP A 23 -5.84 -11.18 -7.92
CA ASP A 23 -7.19 -11.11 -7.34
C ASP A 23 -7.74 -9.66 -7.33
N VAL A 24 -6.89 -8.67 -7.04
CA VAL A 24 -7.29 -7.25 -6.92
C VAL A 24 -7.83 -6.66 -8.23
N GLY A 25 -7.40 -7.21 -9.38
CA GLY A 25 -7.93 -6.83 -10.69
C GLY A 25 -9.45 -7.04 -10.79
N ARG A 26 -9.98 -8.06 -10.11
CA ARG A 26 -11.41 -8.42 -10.11
C ARG A 26 -12.20 -7.70 -9.02
N THR A 27 -11.54 -7.15 -8.00
CA THR A 27 -12.24 -6.43 -6.92
C THR A 27 -12.76 -5.08 -7.45
N PRO A 28 -14.05 -4.73 -7.23
CA PRO A 28 -14.65 -3.49 -7.70
C PRO A 28 -14.26 -2.31 -6.79
N GLU A 29 -12.98 -1.96 -6.79
CA GLU A 29 -12.39 -0.93 -5.95
C GLU A 29 -11.67 0.13 -6.81
N SER A 30 -11.47 1.33 -6.27
CA SER A 30 -10.72 2.42 -6.92
C SER A 30 -9.28 1.98 -7.29
N PRO A 31 -8.74 2.39 -8.46
CA PRO A 31 -7.39 2.02 -8.87
C PRO A 31 -6.30 2.35 -7.83
N VAL A 32 -6.46 3.46 -7.11
CA VAL A 32 -5.54 3.90 -6.05
C VAL A 32 -5.49 2.88 -4.91
N LEU A 33 -6.64 2.40 -4.42
CA LEU A 33 -6.67 1.39 -3.35
C LEU A 33 -6.21 0.02 -3.84
N LYS A 34 -6.41 -0.32 -5.12
CA LYS A 34 -5.83 -1.55 -5.69
C LYS A 34 -4.30 -1.54 -5.61
N TRP A 35 -3.68 -0.45 -6.00
CA TRP A 35 -2.24 -0.24 -5.84
C TRP A 35 -1.84 -0.22 -4.36
N GLY A 36 -2.65 0.41 -3.51
CA GLY A 36 -2.44 0.45 -2.07
C GLY A 36 -2.27 -0.94 -1.44
N PHE A 37 -3.20 -1.87 -1.72
CA PHE A 37 -3.11 -3.24 -1.20
C PHE A 37 -1.94 -4.04 -1.80
N LEU A 38 -1.62 -3.82 -3.07
CA LEU A 38 -0.46 -4.46 -3.69
C LEU A 38 0.85 -4.02 -3.03
N LEU A 39 1.02 -2.72 -2.82
CA LEU A 39 2.21 -2.15 -2.15
C LEU A 39 2.28 -2.56 -0.68
N LEU A 40 1.17 -2.51 0.05
CA LEU A 40 1.11 -2.99 1.43
C LEU A 40 1.55 -4.47 1.52
N THR A 41 1.12 -5.30 0.58
CA THR A 41 1.52 -6.71 0.50
C THR A 41 3.01 -6.86 0.14
N LEU A 42 3.55 -5.99 -0.72
CA LEU A 42 4.97 -5.98 -1.03
C LEU A 42 5.83 -5.66 0.22
N TYR A 43 5.35 -4.77 1.09
CA TYR A 43 6.07 -4.35 2.30
C TYR A 43 5.95 -5.34 3.45
N THR A 44 4.78 -5.97 3.59
CA THR A 44 4.42 -6.76 4.80
C THR A 44 4.18 -8.24 4.52
N GLY A 45 4.28 -8.67 3.25
CA GLY A 45 4.12 -10.05 2.83
C GLY A 45 2.74 -10.63 3.14
N PRO A 46 2.67 -11.82 3.77
CA PRO A 46 1.39 -12.49 4.07
C PRO A 46 0.43 -11.66 4.92
N ILE A 47 0.95 -10.76 5.76
CA ILE A 47 0.12 -9.90 6.61
C ILE A 47 -0.68 -8.93 5.73
N GLY A 48 -0.06 -8.32 4.72
CA GLY A 48 -0.74 -7.43 3.77
C GLY A 48 -1.80 -8.16 2.95
N ALA A 49 -1.50 -9.37 2.47
CA ALA A 49 -2.48 -10.19 1.77
C ALA A 49 -3.67 -10.58 2.65
N PHE A 50 -3.43 -10.90 3.92
CA PHE A 50 -4.50 -11.15 4.89
C PHE A 50 -5.39 -9.92 5.11
N LEU A 51 -4.79 -8.73 5.25
CA LEU A 51 -5.53 -7.47 5.38
C LEU A 51 -6.32 -7.14 4.12
N TYR A 52 -5.80 -7.43 2.92
CA TYR A 52 -6.53 -7.31 1.67
C TYR A 52 -7.79 -8.18 1.65
N VAL A 53 -7.65 -9.47 1.98
CA VAL A 53 -8.77 -10.43 1.98
C VAL A 53 -9.86 -10.02 2.99
N LEU A 54 -9.47 -9.62 4.20
CA LEU A 54 -10.45 -9.24 5.22
C LEU A 54 -11.02 -7.84 5.04
N GLY A 55 -10.25 -6.94 4.45
CA GLY A 55 -10.55 -5.51 4.37
C GLY A 55 -11.30 -5.09 3.13
N CYS A 56 -10.97 -5.67 1.98
CA CYS A 56 -11.35 -5.13 0.67
C CYS A 56 -11.82 -6.19 -0.32
N ARG A 57 -11.32 -7.43 -0.25
CA ARG A 57 -11.78 -8.48 -1.17
C ARG A 57 -13.27 -8.73 -1.02
N GLU A 58 -14.03 -8.59 -2.11
CA GLU A 58 -15.47 -8.80 -2.08
C GLU A 58 -15.82 -10.26 -1.72
N PRO A 59 -16.78 -10.49 -0.80
CA PRO A 59 -17.16 -11.84 -0.39
C PRO A 59 -18.01 -12.55 -1.45
N LEU A 60 -18.88 -11.78 -2.13
CA LEU A 60 -19.73 -12.20 -3.24
C LEU A 60 -19.86 -11.04 -4.23
N PRO A 61 -20.07 -11.32 -5.53
CA PRO A 61 -20.19 -10.28 -6.55
C PRO A 61 -21.24 -9.23 -6.19
N GLY A 62 -20.85 -7.96 -6.24
CA GLY A 62 -21.75 -6.82 -6.01
C GLY A 62 -22.04 -6.50 -4.54
N LEU A 63 -21.39 -7.21 -3.59
CA LEU A 63 -21.51 -6.90 -2.15
C LEU A 63 -20.38 -6.02 -1.61
N HIS A 64 -19.42 -5.63 -2.44
CA HIS A 64 -18.22 -4.87 -2.03
C HIS A 64 -18.53 -3.66 -1.15
N GLU A 65 -19.33 -2.71 -1.66
CA GLU A 65 -19.68 -1.48 -0.94
C GLU A 65 -20.27 -1.74 0.44
N ARG A 66 -21.20 -2.70 0.53
CA ARG A 66 -21.81 -3.10 1.80
C ARG A 66 -20.81 -3.79 2.72
N TYR A 67 -19.90 -4.58 2.16
CA TYR A 67 -18.89 -5.31 2.90
C TYR A 67 -17.87 -4.35 3.53
N VAL A 68 -17.39 -3.35 2.79
CA VAL A 68 -16.38 -2.40 3.28
C VAL A 68 -16.97 -1.29 4.17
N ALA A 69 -18.29 -1.08 4.19
CA ALA A 69 -18.94 0.01 4.93
C ALA A 69 -18.73 0.01 6.46
N VAL A 70 -18.35 -1.12 7.06
CA VAL A 70 -18.08 -1.18 8.50
C VAL A 70 -16.83 -0.38 8.88
N ARG A 71 -16.91 0.38 9.99
CA ARG A 71 -15.92 1.40 10.34
C ARG A 71 -14.47 0.88 10.39
N TRP A 72 -14.23 -0.31 10.90
CA TRP A 72 -12.86 -0.82 10.99
C TRP A 72 -12.24 -1.14 9.62
N ARG A 73 -13.05 -1.50 8.61
CA ARG A 73 -12.58 -1.69 7.23
C ARG A 73 -12.32 -0.36 6.53
N GLN A 74 -13.16 0.64 6.81
CA GLN A 74 -12.90 2.02 6.37
C GLN A 74 -11.60 2.56 6.95
N VAL A 75 -11.35 2.34 8.25
CA VAL A 75 -10.08 2.71 8.91
C VAL A 75 -8.90 1.94 8.33
N LEU A 76 -9.06 0.65 8.04
CA LEU A 76 -8.01 -0.12 7.38
C LEU A 76 -7.68 0.46 6.00
N GLY A 77 -8.71 0.73 5.18
CA GLY A 77 -8.56 1.37 3.88
C GLY A 77 -7.88 2.74 3.97
N SER A 78 -8.30 3.58 4.92
CA SER A 78 -7.72 4.90 5.18
C SER A 78 -6.39 4.86 5.94
N THR A 79 -5.89 3.70 6.35
CA THR A 79 -4.54 3.60 6.93
C THR A 79 -3.59 3.11 5.86
N MET A 80 -4.02 2.08 5.12
CA MET A 80 -3.17 1.49 4.08
C MET A 80 -2.87 2.45 2.92
N HIS A 81 -3.76 3.40 2.61
CA HIS A 81 -3.46 4.39 1.57
C HIS A 81 -2.26 5.29 1.94
N CYS A 82 -2.13 5.71 3.20
CA CYS A 82 -0.97 6.45 3.68
C CYS A 82 0.26 5.56 3.69
N VAL A 83 0.16 4.37 4.29
CA VAL A 83 1.29 3.43 4.39
C VAL A 83 1.84 3.04 3.02
N ALA A 84 0.97 2.87 2.01
CA ALA A 84 1.38 2.58 0.65
C ALA A 84 2.22 3.71 0.06
N GLY A 85 1.76 4.97 0.14
CA GLY A 85 2.50 6.10 -0.40
C GLY A 85 3.75 6.46 0.39
N ASP A 86 3.65 6.47 1.73
CA ASP A 86 4.77 6.72 2.62
C ASP A 86 5.90 5.70 2.39
N GLY A 87 5.54 4.41 2.23
CA GLY A 87 6.48 3.35 1.93
C GLY A 87 7.21 3.55 0.59
N VAL A 88 6.50 3.95 -0.47
CA VAL A 88 7.15 4.28 -1.76
C VAL A 88 8.13 5.44 -1.59
N GLY A 89 7.70 6.51 -0.92
CA GLY A 89 8.52 7.69 -0.72
C GLY A 89 9.78 7.44 0.11
N ILE A 90 9.67 6.67 1.19
CA ILE A 90 10.81 6.27 2.02
C ILE A 90 11.80 5.42 1.22
N LEU A 91 11.32 4.42 0.46
CA LEU A 91 12.19 3.58 -0.37
C LEU A 91 12.90 4.39 -1.46
N ALA A 92 12.20 5.34 -2.09
CA ALA A 92 12.80 6.25 -3.06
C ALA A 92 13.86 7.16 -2.40
N GLY A 93 13.58 7.67 -1.20
CA GLY A 93 14.52 8.46 -0.41
C GLY A 93 15.78 7.70 -0.07
N ALA A 94 15.65 6.49 0.48
CA ALA A 94 16.78 5.64 0.82
C ALA A 94 17.64 5.29 -0.41
N ALA A 95 17.00 4.99 -1.56
CA ALA A 95 17.72 4.72 -2.79
C ALA A 95 18.51 5.94 -3.28
N LEU A 96 17.89 7.13 -3.29
CA LEU A 96 18.53 8.37 -3.69
C LEU A 96 19.64 8.79 -2.72
N GLY A 97 19.40 8.68 -1.41
CA GLY A 97 20.37 9.01 -0.38
C GLY A 97 21.60 8.10 -0.43
N GLY A 98 21.41 6.80 -0.68
CA GLY A 98 22.49 5.85 -0.94
C GLY A 98 23.30 6.18 -2.21
N LEU A 99 22.63 6.57 -3.30
CA LEU A 99 23.30 6.97 -4.55
C LEU A 99 24.09 8.29 -4.41
N LEU A 100 23.60 9.21 -3.58
CA LEU A 100 24.21 10.52 -3.35
C LEU A 100 25.19 10.52 -2.16
N ALA A 101 25.33 9.40 -1.45
CA ALA A 101 26.14 9.26 -0.25
C ALA A 101 25.86 10.37 0.79
N LEU A 102 24.57 10.63 1.05
CA LEU A 102 24.15 11.66 1.99
C LEU A 102 24.60 11.35 3.42
N SER A 103 24.75 12.39 4.24
CA SER A 103 24.95 12.21 5.68
C SER A 103 23.67 11.67 6.32
N PRO A 104 23.75 10.91 7.45
CA PRO A 104 22.58 10.26 8.03
C PRO A 104 21.40 11.20 8.34
N GLY A 105 21.69 12.45 8.74
CA GLY A 105 20.63 13.43 8.99
C GLY A 105 19.90 13.89 7.72
N LEU A 106 20.65 14.06 6.61
CA LEU A 106 20.05 14.40 5.32
C LEU A 106 19.29 13.23 4.70
N ASP A 107 19.78 12.01 4.93
CA ASP A 107 19.13 10.78 4.48
C ASP A 107 17.73 10.62 5.12
N ILE A 108 17.66 10.72 6.46
CA ILE A 108 16.40 10.69 7.21
C ILE A 108 15.46 11.83 6.77
N ALA A 109 15.99 13.05 6.58
CA ALA A 109 15.18 14.18 6.14
C ALA A 109 14.59 13.95 4.74
N LEU A 110 15.38 13.39 3.82
CA LEU A 110 14.93 13.05 2.46
C LEU A 110 13.86 11.96 2.48
N GLU A 111 14.09 10.88 3.22
CA GLU A 111 13.11 9.80 3.40
C GLU A 111 11.78 10.32 3.96
N TYR A 112 11.83 11.19 4.98
CA TYR A 112 10.63 11.77 5.57
C TYR A 112 9.87 12.66 4.57
N LEU A 113 10.58 13.54 3.87
CA LEU A 113 9.97 14.45 2.90
C LEU A 113 9.34 13.70 1.73
N LEU A 114 10.03 12.68 1.21
CA LEU A 114 9.51 11.87 0.12
C LEU A 114 8.39 10.95 0.60
N GLY A 115 8.52 10.32 1.76
CA GLY A 115 7.45 9.53 2.39
C GLY A 115 6.16 10.34 2.48
N PHE A 116 6.21 11.45 3.22
CA PHE A 116 5.07 12.36 3.37
C PHE A 116 4.54 12.86 2.02
N GLY A 117 5.45 13.26 1.11
CA GLY A 117 5.09 13.78 -0.20
C GLY A 117 4.32 12.78 -1.05
N PHE A 118 4.77 11.53 -1.14
CA PHE A 118 4.11 10.48 -1.90
C PHE A 118 2.80 10.02 -1.24
N GLY A 119 2.80 9.83 0.09
CA GLY A 119 1.60 9.51 0.86
C GLY A 119 0.48 10.52 0.65
N TRP A 120 0.81 11.81 0.80
CA TRP A 120 -0.16 12.88 0.67
C TRP A 120 -0.61 13.12 -0.78
N SER A 121 0.33 13.25 -1.73
CA SER A 121 0.00 13.70 -3.09
C SER A 121 -0.61 12.61 -3.97
N ILE A 122 -0.17 11.37 -3.86
CA ILE A 122 -0.63 10.28 -4.74
C ILE A 122 -1.77 9.52 -4.07
N PHE A 123 -1.60 9.08 -2.84
CA PHE A 123 -2.54 8.15 -2.23
C PHE A 123 -3.67 8.83 -1.48
N GLN A 124 -3.42 9.93 -0.77
CA GLN A 124 -4.47 10.65 -0.08
C GLN A 124 -5.26 11.56 -1.03
N ALA A 125 -4.58 12.44 -1.79
CA ALA A 125 -5.26 13.42 -2.63
C ALA A 125 -6.05 12.78 -3.78
N LEU A 126 -5.49 11.80 -4.50
CA LEU A 126 -6.20 11.15 -5.61
C LEU A 126 -7.36 10.27 -5.12
N PHE A 127 -7.22 9.62 -3.96
CA PHE A 127 -8.31 8.84 -3.38
C PHE A 127 -9.49 9.73 -2.95
N MET A 128 -9.21 10.91 -2.38
CA MET A 128 -10.25 11.84 -1.95
C MET A 128 -10.84 12.65 -3.10
N ARG A 129 -10.26 12.59 -4.31
CA ARG A 129 -10.64 13.42 -5.46
C ARG A 129 -12.14 13.37 -5.75
N ASP A 130 -12.67 12.17 -5.96
CA ASP A 130 -14.06 11.99 -6.38
C ASP A 130 -15.03 12.38 -5.25
N SER A 131 -14.66 12.09 -4.00
CA SER A 131 -15.39 12.48 -2.79
C SER A 131 -15.46 14.01 -2.57
N LEU A 132 -14.49 14.76 -3.12
CA LEU A 132 -14.42 16.22 -3.03
C LEU A 132 -14.91 16.92 -4.31
N GLY A 133 -15.43 16.18 -5.29
CA GLY A 133 -15.91 16.75 -6.57
C GLY A 133 -14.81 17.19 -7.52
N GLY A 134 -13.58 16.66 -7.37
CA GLY A 134 -12.46 16.95 -8.27
C GLY A 134 -12.63 16.28 -9.64
N SER A 135 -12.22 16.98 -10.71
CA SER A 135 -12.37 16.53 -12.11
C SER A 135 -11.06 16.46 -12.89
N TYR A 136 -9.92 16.69 -12.23
CA TYR A 136 -8.60 16.60 -12.85
C TYR A 136 -8.11 15.14 -12.95
N PRO A 137 -7.25 14.81 -13.95
CA PRO A 137 -6.79 13.44 -14.19
C PRO A 137 -6.18 12.75 -12.98
#